data_AF-A0A1F5EBW4-F1
#
_entry.id   AF-A0A1F5EBW4-F1
#
_cell.length_a   1.000
_cell.length_b   1.000
_cell.length_c   1.000
_cell.angle_alpha   90.00
_cell.angle_beta   90.00
_cell.angle_gamma   90.00
#
_symmetry.space_group_name_H-M   'P 1'
#
loop_
_entity.id
_entity.type
_entity.pdbx_description
1 polymer ?
#
loop_
_entity_poly.entity_id
_entity_poly.type
_entity_poly.pdbx_seq_one_letter_code
_entity_poly.pdbx_strand_id
1 'polypeptide(L)' 'MKGFDWVVWFFLFVGGLNWGLIGINAEWNFVAKLGDTFAQIVYIIVGLAALWSLISAFMKGSKSDAPSM' A
#
# COMPACT_ATOMS: atom_id res chain seq x y z
N MET A 1 -16.78 -5.85 5.63
CA MET A 1 -15.76 -6.33 4.68
C MET A 1 -14.38 -6.33 5.35
N LYS A 2 -14.14 -7.19 6.36
CA LYS A 2 -12.90 -7.15 7.16
C LYS A 2 -11.69 -7.80 6.47
N GLY A 3 -11.93 -8.80 5.62
CA GLY A 3 -10.86 -9.55 4.95
C GLY A 3 -10.15 -8.76 3.84
N PHE A 4 -10.90 -7.96 3.07
CA PHE A 4 -10.32 -7.16 1.99
C PHE A 4 -9.38 -6.06 2.51
N ASP A 5 -9.77 -5.41 3.61
CA ASP A 5 -8.93 -4.40 4.27
C ASP A 5 -7.58 -5.01 4.70
N TRP A 6 -7.58 -6.21 5.27
CA TRP A 6 -6.35 -6.86 5.70
C TRP A 6 -5.39 -7.18 4.54
N VAL A 7 -5.92 -7.56 3.38
CA VAL A 7 -5.13 -7.79 2.16
C VAL A 7 -4.48 -6.49 1.67
N VAL A 8 -5.24 -5.38 1.65
CA VAL A 8 -4.72 -4.05 1.29
C VAL A 8 -3.60 -3.62 2.25
N TRP A 9 -3.80 -3.80 3.55
CA TRP A 9 -2.80 -3.51 4.58
C TRP A 9 -1.54 -4.36 4.43
N PHE A 10 -1.67 -5.65 4.09
CA PHE A 10 -0.54 -6.53 3.85
C PHE A 10 0.33 -6.03 2.68
N PHE A 11 -0.29 -5.70 1.54
CA PHE A 11 0.44 -5.18 0.38
C PHE A 11 1.12 -3.84 0.69
N LEU A 12 0.43 -2.94 1.40
CA LEU A 12 1.01 -1.67 1.83
C LEU A 12 2.20 -1.84 2.77
N PHE A 13 2.14 -2.82 3.68
CA PHE A 13 3.23 -3.10 4.62
C PHE A 13 4.45 -3.68 3.90
N VAL A 14 4.24 -4.67 3.03
CA VAL A 14 5.31 -5.27 2.21
C VAL A 14 5.94 -4.23 1.29
N GLY A 15 5.12 -3.42 0.62
CA GLY A 15 5.58 -2.31 -0.20
C GLY A 15 6.36 -1.29 0.62
N GLY A 16 5.76 -0.73 1.68
CA GLY A 16 6.41 0.27 2.53
C GLY A 16 7.74 -0.20 3.13
N LEU A 17 7.83 -1.47 3.53
CA LEU A 17 9.06 -2.05 4.05
C LEU A 17 10.15 -2.18 2.97
N ASN A 18 9.79 -2.61 1.75
CA ASN A 18 10.73 -2.65 0.62
C ASN A 18 11.24 -1.25 0.25
N TRP A 19 10.37 -0.25 0.20
CA TRP A 19 10.74 1.14 -0.07
C TRP A 19 11.62 1.74 1.05
N GLY A 20 11.34 1.41 2.31
CA GLY A 20 12.19 1.81 3.44
C GLY A 20 13.60 1.21 3.37
N LEU A 21 13.71 -0.05 2.96
CA LEU A 21 15.00 -0.71 2.75
C LEU A 21 15.78 -0.08 1.59
N ILE A 22 15.13 0.23 0.47
CA ILE A 22 15.72 0.96 -0.67
C ILE A 22 16.23 2.34 -0.22
N GLY A 23 15.48 3.04 0.65
CA GLY A 23 15.87 4.35 1.18
C GLY A 23 17.11 4.31 2.08
N ILE A 24 17.36 3.19 2.77
CA ILE A 24 18.60 2.96 3.53
C ILE A 24 19.73 2.56 2.58
N ASN A 25 19.46 1.67 1.63
CA ASN A 25 20.39 1.20 0.62
C ASN A 25 19.64 0.74 -0.63
N ALA A 26 19.94 1.37 -1.78
CA ALA A 26 19.28 1.06 -3.05
C ALA A 26 19.44 -0.40 -3.49
N GLU A 27 20.51 -1.07 -3.07
CA GLU A 27 20.78 -2.48 -3.37
C GLU A 27 19.88 -3.46 -2.59
N TRP A 28 19.14 -2.97 -1.59
CA TRP A 28 18.24 -3.77 -0.76
C TRP A 28 16.84 -3.88 -1.33
N ASN A 29 16.72 -3.78 -2.65
CA ASN A 29 15.49 -4.03 -3.35
C ASN A 29 15.19 -5.53 -3.47
N PHE A 30 14.57 -6.09 -2.43
CA PHE A 30 14.14 -7.50 -2.42
C PHE A 30 13.11 -7.83 -3.50
N VAL A 31 12.23 -6.89 -3.84
CA VAL A 31 11.22 -7.08 -4.89
C VAL A 31 11.88 -7.19 -6.26
N ALA A 32 12.89 -6.36 -6.56
CA ALA A 32 13.66 -6.46 -7.79
C ALA A 32 14.45 -7.78 -7.91
N LYS A 33 14.90 -8.36 -6.79
CA LYS A 33 15.61 -9.65 -6.79
C LYS A 33 14.74 -10.83 -7.22
N LEU A 34 13.42 -10.70 -7.23
CA LEU A 34 12.48 -11.71 -7.75
C LEU A 34 12.36 -11.68 -9.29
N GLY A 35 13.02 -10.73 -9.96
CA GLY A 35 13.00 -10.54 -11.39
C GLY A 35 12.07 -9.39 -11.83
N ASP A 36 12.44 -8.73 -12.93
CA ASP A 36 11.83 -7.47 -13.36
C ASP A 36 10.32 -7.55 -13.60
N THR A 37 9.84 -8.62 -14.26
CA THR A 37 8.41 -8.82 -14.53
C THR A 37 7.62 -8.98 -13.22
N PHE A 38 8.16 -9.74 -12.26
CA PHE A 38 7.49 -9.96 -10.98
C PHE A 38 7.50 -8.67 -10.13
N ALA A 39 8.61 -7.94 -10.16
CA ALA A 39 8.74 -6.66 -9.49
C ALA A 39 7.72 -5.63 -9.98
N GLN A 40 7.52 -5.51 -11.29
CA GLN A 40 6.52 -4.64 -11.88
C GLN A 40 5.10 -4.98 -11.41
N ILE A 41 4.74 -6.26 -11.38
CA ILE A 41 3.43 -6.72 -10.89
C ILE A 41 3.25 -6.32 -9.42
N VAL A 42 4.25 -6.56 -8.58
CA VAL A 42 4.20 -6.19 -7.16
C VAL A 42 4.02 -4.68 -6.99
N TYR A 43 4.76 -3.86 -7.75
CA TYR A 43 4.64 -2.40 -7.67
C TYR A 43 3.25 -1.90 -8.11
N ILE A 44 2.66 -2.50 -9.15
CA ILE A 44 1.30 -2.15 -9.57
C ILE A 44 0.29 -2.47 -8.45
N ILE A 45 0.38 -3.65 -7.84
CA ILE A 45 -0.54 -4.07 -6.77
C ILE A 45 -0.39 -3.16 -5.55
N VAL A 46 0.85 -2.87 -5.14
CA VAL A 46 1.13 -1.96 -4.01
C VAL A 46 0.60 -0.55 -4.30
N GLY A 47 0.78 -0.03 -5.51
CA GLY A 47 0.27 1.27 -5.92
C GLY A 47 -1.26 1.34 -5.88
N LEU A 48 -1.95 0.31 -6.38
CA LEU A 48 -3.41 0.21 -6.32
C LEU A 48 -3.92 0.11 -4.88
N ALA A 49 -3.23 -0.66 -4.03
CA ALA A 49 -3.55 -0.77 -2.59
C ALA A 49 -3.41 0.59 -1.88
N ALA A 50 -2.36 1.35 -2.19
CA ALA A 50 -2.15 2.69 -1.64
C ALA A 50 -3.24 3.67 -2.06
N LEU A 51 -3.60 3.69 -3.35
CA LEU A 51 -4.68 4.52 -3.85
C LEU A 51 -6.02 4.18 -3.19
N TRP A 52 -6.36 2.89 -3.08
CA TRP A 52 -7.59 2.46 -2.42
C TRP A 52 -7.63 2.89 -0.95
N SER A 53 -6.53 2.71 -0.22
CA SER A 53 -6.42 3.13 1.18
C SER A 53 -6.58 4.64 1.34
N LEU A 54 -5.96 5.42 0.45
CA LEU A 54 -6.06 6.88 0.46
C LEU A 54 -7.49 7.36 0.18
N ILE A 55 -8.14 6.83 -0.87
CA ILE A 55 -9.54 7.14 -1.21
C ILE A 55 -10.47 6.76 -0.05
N SER A 56 -10.25 5.59 0.55
CA SER A 56 -11.02 5.13 1.72
C SER A 56 -10.84 6.06 2.93
N ALA A 57 -9.62 6.54 3.19
CA ALA A 57 -9.35 7.50 4.26
C ALA A 57 -10.08 8.84 4.04
N PHE A 58 -10.02 9.40 2.83
CA PHE A 58 -10.73 10.63 2.49
C PHE A 58 -12.26 10.47 2.58
N MET A 59 -12.82 9.37 2.09
CA MET A 59 -14.26 9.11 2.19
C MET A 59 -14.73 8.92 3.64
N LYS A 60 -13.88 8.36 4.51
CA LYS A 60 -14.21 8.15 5.93
C LYS A 60 -14.12 9.45 6.73
N GLY A 61 -13.15 10.32 6.44
CA GLY A 61 -13.05 11.66 7.02
C GLY A 61 -14.25 12.56 6.68
N SER A 62 -14.84 12.41 5.50
CA SER A 62 -16.05 13.16 5.12
C SER A 62 -17.31 12.80 5.93
N LYS A 63 -17.35 11.65 6.61
CA LYS A 63 -18.52 11.19 7.38
C LYS A 63 -18.42 11.45 8.88
N SER A 64 -17.24 11.76 9.41
CA SER A 64 -17.04 12.08 10.84
C SER A 64 -17.49 13.49 11.22
N ASP A 65 -17.68 14.37 10.24
CA ASP A 65 -17.99 15.78 10.45
C ASP A 65 -19.48 16.12 10.31
N ALA A 66 -20.35 15.11 10.17
CA ALA A 66 -21.79 15.34 10.27
C ALA A 66 -22.13 15.66 11.74
N PRO A 67 -22.56 16.88 12.08
CA PRO A 67 -22.90 17.22 13.45
C PRO A 67 -24.02 16.29 13.92
N SER A 68 -23.81 15.64 15.06
CA SER A 68 -24.92 15.06 15.82
C SER A 68 -25.84 16.22 16.18
N MET A 69 -27.02 16.23 15.55
CA MET A 69 -28.09 17.20 15.81
C MET A 69 -28.38 17.33 17.30
#